data_AF-A0A077NEB4-F1
#
_entry.id   AF-A0A077NEB4-F1
#
_cell.length_a   1.000
_cell.length_b   1.000
_cell.length_c   1.000
_cell.angle_alpha   90.00
_cell.angle_beta   90.00
_cell.angle_gamma   90.00
#
_symmetry.space_group_name_H-M   'P 1'
#
loop_
_entity.id
_entity.type
_entity.pdbx_description
1 polymer ?
#
loop_
_entity_poly.entity_id
_entity_poly.type
_entity_poly.pdbx_seq_one_letter_code
_entity_poly.pdbx_strand_id
1 'polypeptide(L)'
;MFNFNVGKTIYSLDELKVQYQERRKTIDSLANEISEYYLNLLSLDESQVRGVMLQNDLEMNKACETTLRGFEQGLRAMLKQDRPDTEKQEMRLYLKSVAKARFEIARLNDFSRQLFILPTINKSYINKAALSELAAYTTKKIESENFSFTG
;
A
#
# COMPACT_ATOMS: atom_id res chain seq x y z
N MET A 1 1.06 -24.99 10.11
CA MET A 1 1.76 -24.83 11.40
C MET A 1 3.13 -24.23 11.11
N PHE A 2 3.30 -22.92 11.28
CA PHE A 2 4.57 -22.25 11.00
C PHE A 2 5.51 -22.49 12.18
N ASN A 3 6.48 -23.39 12.02
CA ASN A 3 7.46 -23.68 13.06
C ASN A 3 8.61 -22.65 12.95
N PHE A 4 8.44 -21.50 13.60
CA PHE A 4 9.55 -20.57 13.75
C PHE A 4 10.46 -21.10 14.85
N ASN A 5 11.69 -21.49 14.50
CA ASN A 5 12.76 -21.78 15.45
C ASN A 5 13.18 -20.47 16.15
N VAL A 6 12.35 -20.00 17.09
CA VAL A 6 12.64 -18.84 17.92
C VAL A 6 13.42 -19.33 19.14
N GLY A 7 14.72 -19.01 19.21
CA GLY A 7 15.54 -19.25 20.42
C GLY A 7 16.77 -20.13 20.26
N LYS A 8 17.11 -20.63 19.05
CA LYS A 8 18.44 -21.23 18.83
C LYS A 8 19.49 -20.13 18.72
N THR A 9 20.43 -20.10 19.65
CA THR A 9 21.69 -19.35 19.52
C THR A 9 22.33 -19.76 18.19
N ILE A 10 22.65 -18.78 17.34
CA ILE A 10 23.30 -19.01 16.05
C ILE A 10 24.76 -19.37 16.36
N TYR A 11 25.19 -20.59 16.03
CA TYR A 11 26.56 -21.05 16.33
C TYR A 11 27.51 -20.87 15.14
N SER A 12 26.99 -20.63 13.92
CA SER A 12 27.81 -20.36 12.73
C SER A 12 27.17 -19.39 11.73
N LEU A 13 28.01 -18.75 10.91
CA LEU A 13 27.59 -17.84 9.83
C LEU A 13 26.73 -18.56 8.76
N ASP A 14 26.96 -19.86 8.54
CA ASP A 14 26.21 -20.63 7.56
C ASP A 14 24.80 -20.96 8.05
N GLU A 15 24.63 -21.28 9.33
CA GLU A 15 23.30 -21.42 9.96
C GLU A 15 22.49 -20.13 9.86
N LEU A 16 23.14 -18.97 10.06
CA LEU A 16 22.50 -17.66 9.91
C LEU A 16 21.96 -17.45 8.50
N LYS A 17 22.79 -17.72 7.49
CA LYS A 17 22.40 -17.58 6.07
C LYS A 17 21.24 -18.50 5.73
N VAL A 18 21.27 -19.75 6.16
CA VAL A 18 20.17 -20.71 5.93
C VAL A 18 18.88 -20.19 6.54
N GLN A 19 18.90 -19.71 7.79
CA GLN A 19 17.70 -19.15 8.42
C GLN A 19 17.15 -17.93 7.68
N TYR A 20 18.00 -16.99 7.25
CA TYR A 20 17.54 -15.83 6.48
C TYR A 20 16.99 -16.23 5.11
N GLN A 21 17.58 -17.24 4.45
CA GLN A 21 17.06 -17.77 3.20
C GLN A 21 15.68 -18.42 3.38
N GLU A 22 15.48 -19.22 4.42
CA GLU A 22 14.17 -19.82 4.74
C GLU A 22 13.12 -18.74 5.01
N ARG A 23 13.45 -17.77 5.88
CA ARG A 23 12.55 -16.65 6.19
C ARG A 23 12.20 -15.83 4.94
N ARG A 24 13.17 -15.60 4.06
CA ARG A 24 12.95 -14.94 2.76
C ARG A 24 11.99 -15.73 1.88
N LYS A 25 12.21 -17.04 1.73
CA LYS A 25 11.30 -17.90 0.93
C LYS A 25 9.87 -17.83 1.44
N THR A 26 9.65 -17.86 2.75
CA THR A 26 8.30 -17.74 3.33
C THR A 26 7.65 -16.40 3.00
N ILE A 27 8.39 -15.29 3.18
CA ILE A 27 7.85 -13.95 2.91
C ILE A 27 7.66 -13.71 1.40
N ASP A 28 8.56 -14.21 0.56
CA ASP A 28 8.43 -14.11 -0.89
C ASP A 28 7.22 -14.94 -1.39
N SER A 29 6.96 -16.12 -0.82
CA SER A 29 5.75 -16.91 -1.09
C SER A 29 4.49 -16.12 -0.73
N LEU A 30 4.45 -15.55 0.48
CA LEU A 30 3.33 -14.73 0.93
C LEU A 30 3.08 -13.55 -0.03
N ALA A 31 4.15 -12.85 -0.45
CA ALA A 31 4.03 -11.75 -1.40
C ALA A 31 3.44 -12.20 -2.75
N ASN A 32 3.87 -13.36 -3.25
CA ASN A 32 3.38 -13.91 -4.51
C ASN A 32 1.91 -14.34 -4.38
N GLU A 33 1.53 -15.03 -3.30
CA GLU A 33 0.15 -15.43 -3.03
C GLU A 33 -0.79 -14.21 -2.96
N ILE A 34 -0.37 -13.14 -2.29
CA ILE A 34 -1.13 -11.88 -2.24
C ILE A 34 -1.26 -11.26 -3.63
N SER A 35 -0.18 -11.24 -4.41
CA SER A 35 -0.19 -10.71 -5.78
C SER A 35 -1.10 -11.53 -6.70
N GLU A 36 -1.04 -12.86 -6.63
CA GLU A 36 -1.92 -13.75 -7.38
C GLU A 36 -3.38 -13.54 -7.00
N TYR A 37 -3.66 -13.45 -5.70
CA TYR A 37 -4.99 -13.15 -5.20
C TYR A 37 -5.51 -11.81 -5.75
N TYR A 38 -4.68 -10.76 -5.72
CA TYR A 38 -5.00 -9.46 -6.31
C TYR A 38 -5.30 -9.54 -7.82
N LEU A 39 -4.47 -10.25 -8.59
CA LEU A 39 -4.68 -10.41 -10.04
C LEU A 39 -5.95 -11.21 -10.36
N ASN A 40 -6.26 -12.21 -9.55
CA ASN A 40 -7.50 -12.98 -9.68
C ASN A 40 -8.72 -12.10 -9.48
N LEU A 41 -8.69 -11.19 -8.50
CA LEU A 41 -9.78 -10.24 -8.26
C LEU A 41 -9.97 -9.25 -9.41
N LEU A 42 -8.89 -8.77 -10.03
CA LEU A 42 -8.99 -7.90 -11.20
C LEU A 42 -9.64 -8.58 -12.41
N SER A 43 -9.66 -9.92 -12.45
CA SER A 43 -10.27 -10.70 -13.53
C SER A 43 -11.77 -10.93 -13.34
N LEU A 44 -12.33 -10.56 -12.17
CA LEU A 44 -13.74 -10.71 -11.83
C LEU A 44 -14.51 -9.41 -12.11
N ASP A 45 -15.84 -9.51 -12.25
CA ASP A 45 -16.70 -8.33 -12.34
C ASP A 45 -16.92 -7.69 -10.96
N GLU A 46 -17.28 -6.40 -10.94
CA GLU A 46 -17.39 -5.62 -9.71
C GLU A 46 -18.30 -6.26 -8.65
N SER A 47 -19.40 -6.91 -9.06
CA SER A 47 -20.34 -7.52 -8.13
C SER A 47 -19.76 -8.77 -7.46
N GLN A 48 -19.04 -9.59 -8.24
CA GLN A 48 -18.30 -10.76 -7.75
C GLN A 48 -17.17 -10.35 -6.81
N VAL A 49 -16.39 -9.32 -7.18
CA VAL A 49 -15.28 -8.82 -6.36
C VAL A 49 -15.77 -8.33 -5.01
N ARG A 50 -16.85 -7.53 -4.98
CA ARG A 50 -17.45 -7.06 -3.73
C ARG A 50 -17.92 -8.22 -2.86
N GLY A 51 -18.52 -9.26 -3.46
CA GLY A 51 -18.94 -10.47 -2.75
C GLY A 51 -17.77 -11.21 -2.11
N VAL A 52 -16.71 -11.47 -2.88
CA VAL A 52 -15.48 -12.13 -2.39
C VAL A 52 -14.81 -11.31 -1.29
N MET A 53 -14.77 -9.98 -1.43
CA MET A 53 -14.18 -9.07 -0.45
C MET A 53 -14.99 -8.92 0.83
N LEU A 54 -16.30 -9.13 0.81
CA LEU A 54 -17.13 -9.15 2.03
C LEU A 54 -17.01 -10.49 2.77
N GLN A 55 -16.77 -11.58 2.04
CA GLN A 55 -16.51 -12.89 2.63
C GLN A 55 -15.11 -12.98 3.24
N ASN A 56 -14.14 -12.28 2.63
CA ASN A 56 -12.80 -12.17 3.17
C ASN A 56 -12.73 -11.06 4.20
N ASP A 57 -12.09 -11.34 5.32
CA ASP A 57 -11.97 -10.39 6.43
C ASP A 57 -11.01 -9.25 6.05
N LEU A 58 -11.56 -8.10 5.64
CA LEU A 58 -10.80 -6.89 5.32
C LEU A 58 -9.94 -6.41 6.50
N GLU A 59 -10.35 -6.69 7.74
CA GLU A 59 -9.56 -6.35 8.92
C GLU A 59 -8.33 -7.25 9.03
N MET A 60 -8.43 -8.51 8.60
CA MET A 60 -7.26 -9.40 8.52
C MET A 60 -6.20 -8.87 7.55
N ASN A 61 -6.60 -8.34 6.40
CA ASN A 61 -5.64 -7.76 5.44
C ASN A 61 -4.97 -6.49 5.99
N LYS A 62 -5.69 -5.66 6.74
CA LYS A 62 -5.12 -4.49 7.46
C LYS A 62 -4.17 -4.91 8.57
N ALA A 63 -4.52 -5.95 9.33
CA ALA A 63 -3.67 -6.51 10.38
C ALA A 63 -2.37 -7.09 9.79
N CYS A 64 -2.47 -7.78 8.65
CA CYS A 64 -1.33 -8.29 7.90
C CYS A 64 -0.38 -7.16 7.47
N GLU A 65 -0.91 -6.09 6.86
CA GLU A 65 -0.11 -4.92 6.48
C GLU A 65 0.59 -4.28 7.69
N THR A 66 -0.15 -4.11 8.80
CA THR A 66 0.40 -3.53 10.04
C THR A 66 1.52 -4.38 10.60
N THR A 67 1.37 -5.70 10.58
CA THR A 67 2.38 -6.66 11.01
C THR A 67 3.64 -6.58 10.16
N LEU A 68 3.50 -6.60 8.83
CA LEU A 68 4.62 -6.47 7.90
C LEU A 68 5.35 -5.14 8.05
N ARG A 69 4.61 -4.05 8.31
CA ARG A 69 5.18 -2.74 8.62
C ARG A 69 6.00 -2.76 9.91
N GLY A 70 5.49 -3.41 10.96
CA GLY A 70 6.21 -3.60 12.22
C GLY A 70 7.51 -4.39 12.02
N PHE A 71 7.47 -5.49 11.25
CA PHE A 71 8.67 -6.25 10.90
C PHE A 71 9.68 -5.40 10.12
N GLU A 72 9.23 -4.63 9.13
CA GLU A 72 10.10 -3.75 8.35
C GLU A 72 10.82 -2.73 9.24
N GLN A 73 10.10 -2.10 10.17
CA GLN A 73 10.66 -1.14 11.12
C GLN A 73 11.65 -1.81 12.08
N GLY A 74 11.31 -2.99 12.59
CA GLY A 74 12.19 -3.78 13.45
C GLY A 74 13.51 -4.14 12.76
N LEU A 75 13.44 -4.63 11.51
CA LEU A 75 14.62 -4.95 10.71
C LEU A 75 15.48 -3.72 10.41
N ARG A 76 14.86 -2.58 10.08
CA ARG A 76 15.57 -1.30 9.87
C ARG A 76 16.27 -0.84 11.15
N ALA A 77 15.65 -1.01 12.32
CA ALA A 77 16.27 -0.68 13.60
C ALA A 77 17.45 -1.59 13.91
N MET A 78 17.31 -2.91 13.69
CA MET A 78 18.40 -3.86 13.89
C MET A 78 19.59 -3.61 12.95
N LEU A 79 19.34 -3.18 11.71
CA LEU A 79 20.39 -2.82 10.75
C LEU A 79 21.23 -1.60 11.15
N LYS A 80 20.72 -0.74 12.04
CA LYS A 80 21.46 0.40 12.59
C LYS A 80 22.39 0.00 13.74
N GLN A 81 22.22 -1.20 14.30
CA GLN A 81 23.08 -1.71 15.36
C GLN A 81 24.43 -2.12 14.79
N ASP A 82 25.45 -2.12 15.66
CA ASP A 82 26.74 -2.66 15.28
C ASP A 82 26.67 -4.18 15.17
N ARG A 83 26.90 -4.69 13.95
CA ARG A 83 26.77 -6.09 13.55
C ARG A 83 27.76 -6.37 12.41
N PRO A 84 28.23 -7.61 12.25
CA PRO A 84 29.06 -8.01 11.12
C PRO A 84 28.41 -7.67 9.77
N ASP A 85 29.21 -7.26 8.78
CA ASP A 85 28.71 -6.86 7.47
C ASP A 85 27.97 -7.98 6.73
N THR A 86 28.40 -9.23 6.92
CA THR A 86 27.75 -10.41 6.35
C THR A 86 26.34 -10.60 6.91
N GLU A 87 26.13 -10.40 8.21
CA GLU A 87 24.81 -10.43 8.83
C GLU A 87 23.95 -9.26 8.35
N LYS A 88 24.52 -8.05 8.29
CA LYS A 88 23.82 -6.88 7.73
C LYS A 88 23.39 -7.10 6.29
N GLN A 89 24.18 -7.81 5.48
CA GLN A 89 23.83 -8.15 4.10
C GLN A 89 22.60 -9.07 4.03
N GLU A 90 22.58 -10.16 4.80
CA GLU A 90 21.43 -11.08 4.83
C GLU A 90 20.17 -10.38 5.36
N MET A 91 20.32 -9.54 6.38
CA MET A 91 19.23 -8.71 6.91
C MET A 91 18.68 -7.73 5.88
N ARG A 92 19.53 -7.09 5.06
CA ARG A 92 19.10 -6.21 3.96
C ARG A 92 18.33 -6.97 2.89
N LEU A 93 18.76 -8.18 2.55
CA LEU A 93 18.05 -9.04 1.59
C LEU A 93 16.68 -9.44 2.15
N TYR A 94 16.60 -9.81 3.43
CA TYR A 94 15.34 -10.10 4.07
C TYR A 94 14.42 -8.89 4.18
N LEU A 95 14.96 -7.71 4.48
CA LEU A 95 14.23 -6.45 4.49
C LEU A 95 13.58 -6.17 3.12
N LYS A 96 14.27 -6.45 2.00
CA LYS A 96 13.71 -6.30 0.66
C LYS A 96 12.50 -7.21 0.45
N SER A 97 12.58 -8.48 0.85
CA SER A 97 11.45 -9.42 0.78
C SER A 97 10.26 -8.94 1.61
N VAL A 98 10.49 -8.49 2.85
CA VAL A 98 9.43 -7.94 3.72
C VAL A 98 8.80 -6.69 3.12
N ALA A 99 9.60 -5.77 2.58
CA ALA A 99 9.10 -4.56 1.92
C ALA A 99 8.25 -4.89 0.68
N LYS A 100 8.64 -5.92 -0.10
CA LYS A 100 7.84 -6.43 -1.22
C LYS A 100 6.48 -6.96 -0.73
N ALA A 101 6.48 -7.85 0.26
CA ALA A 101 5.22 -8.37 0.82
C ALA A 101 4.31 -7.26 1.35
N ARG A 102 4.89 -6.24 2.02
CA ARG A 102 4.14 -5.07 2.50
C ARG A 102 3.51 -4.29 1.36
N PHE A 103 4.23 -4.09 0.26
CA PHE A 103 3.70 -3.43 -0.92
C PHE A 103 2.51 -4.18 -1.50
N GLU A 104 2.62 -5.51 -1.63
CA GLU A 104 1.55 -6.35 -2.19
C GLU A 104 0.27 -6.29 -1.36
N ILE A 105 0.36 -6.42 -0.03
CA ILE A 105 -0.81 -6.33 0.85
C ILE A 105 -1.40 -4.91 0.90
N ALA A 106 -0.55 -3.88 0.85
CA ALA A 106 -1.02 -2.49 0.84
C ALA A 106 -1.78 -2.17 -0.45
N ARG A 107 -1.31 -2.69 -1.59
CA ARG A 107 -2.01 -2.61 -2.89
C ARG A 107 -3.37 -3.28 -2.83
N LEU A 108 -3.44 -4.48 -2.25
CA LEU A 108 -4.71 -5.18 -2.04
C LEU A 108 -5.66 -4.38 -1.15
N ASN A 109 -5.17 -3.85 -0.02
CA ASN A 109 -5.97 -3.05 0.91
C ASN A 109 -6.50 -1.77 0.26
N ASP A 110 -5.70 -1.11 -0.57
CA ASP A 110 -6.12 0.10 -1.27
C ASP A 110 -7.19 -0.22 -2.32
N PHE A 111 -7.03 -1.30 -3.07
CA PHE A 111 -8.04 -1.81 -3.98
C PHE A 111 -9.36 -2.12 -3.26
N SER A 112 -9.31 -2.87 -2.15
CA SER A 112 -10.50 -3.13 -1.32
C SER A 112 -11.16 -1.83 -0.87
N ARG A 113 -10.38 -0.85 -0.42
CA ARG A 113 -10.91 0.45 0.00
C ARG A 113 -11.65 1.16 -1.14
N GLN A 114 -11.06 1.19 -2.34
CA GLN A 114 -11.67 1.83 -3.51
C GLN A 114 -13.00 1.18 -3.91
N LEU A 115 -13.17 -0.13 -3.70
CA LEU A 115 -14.43 -0.83 -3.99
C LEU A 115 -15.59 -0.47 -3.06
N PHE A 116 -15.29 -0.10 -1.80
CA PHE A 116 -16.32 0.17 -0.79
C PHE A 116 -16.50 1.65 -0.47
N ILE A 117 -15.53 2.52 -0.81
CA ILE A 117 -15.73 3.97 -0.71
C ILE A 117 -16.65 4.39 -1.86
N LEU A 118 -17.90 4.73 -1.52
CA LEU A 118 -18.75 5.51 -2.40
C LEU A 118 -18.02 6.83 -2.71
N PRO A 119 -17.82 7.20 -3.99
CA PRO A 119 -17.26 8.50 -4.31
C PRO A 119 -18.11 9.56 -3.63
N THR A 120 -17.48 10.41 -2.82
CA THR A 120 -18.16 11.51 -2.16
C THR A 120 -18.56 12.49 -3.27
N ILE A 121 -19.80 12.37 -3.75
CA ILE A 121 -20.36 13.36 -4.66
C ILE A 121 -20.55 14.60 -3.80
N ASN A 122 -19.55 15.47 -3.79
CA ASN A 122 -19.72 16.83 -3.29
C ASN A 122 -20.83 17.45 -4.14
N LYS A 123 -22.05 17.48 -3.58
CA LYS A 123 -23.15 18.27 -4.15
C LYS A 123 -22.72 19.73 -4.03
N SER A 124 -22.08 20.20 -5.08
CA SER A 124 -21.69 21.59 -5.18
C SER A 124 -22.96 22.43 -5.21
N TYR A 125 -23.16 23.27 -4.19
CA TYR A 125 -24.19 24.32 -4.17
C TYR A 125 -23.81 25.49 -5.07
N ILE A 126 -23.08 25.24 -6.15
CA ILE A 126 -22.77 26.26 -7.14
C ILE A 126 -24.09 26.71 -7.76
N ASN A 127 -24.45 27.96 -7.46
CA ASN A 127 -25.55 28.64 -8.10
C ASN A 127 -25.17 28.90 -9.56
N LYS A 128 -25.61 28.00 -10.45
CA LYS A 128 -25.33 28.07 -11.89
C LYS A 128 -25.80 29.39 -12.51
N ALA A 129 -26.84 30.02 -11.96
CA ALA A 129 -27.30 31.32 -12.42
C ALA A 129 -26.27 32.42 -12.12
N ALA A 130 -25.74 32.46 -10.89
CA ALA A 130 -24.68 33.41 -10.51
C ALA A 130 -23.39 33.20 -11.33
N LEU A 131 -23.06 31.95 -11.65
CA LEU A 131 -21.89 31.61 -12.46
C LEU A 131 -22.08 32.01 -13.94
N SER A 132 -23.28 31.84 -14.47
CA SER A 132 -23.65 32.31 -15.81
C SER A 132 -23.67 33.84 -15.90
N GLU A 133 -24.12 34.51 -14.84
CA GLU A 133 -24.16 35.97 -14.76
C GLU A 133 -22.74 36.57 -14.69
N LEU A 134 -21.86 35.95 -13.89
CA LEU A 134 -20.45 36.31 -13.83
C LEU A 134 -19.73 36.10 -15.18
N ALA A 135 -20.02 34.98 -15.86
CA ALA A 135 -19.49 34.71 -17.19
C ALA A 135 -19.96 35.78 -18.20
N ALA A 136 -21.26 36.09 -18.23
CA ALA A 136 -21.82 37.11 -19.11
C ALA A 136 -21.26 38.51 -18.81
N TYR A 137 -21.09 38.86 -17.54
CA TYR A 137 -20.47 40.12 -17.12
C TYR A 137 -19.01 40.21 -17.58
N THR A 138 -18.25 39.12 -17.42
CA THR A 138 -16.84 39.05 -17.83
C THR A 138 -16.70 39.16 -19.35
N THR A 139 -17.53 38.44 -20.11
CA THR A 139 -17.58 38.53 -21.58
C THR A 139 -17.90 39.95 -22.04
N LYS A 140 -18.94 40.58 -21.48
CA LYS A 140 -19.28 41.98 -21.80
C LYS A 140 -18.15 42.95 -21.47
N LYS A 141 -17.45 42.73 -20.35
CA LYS A 141 -16.31 43.57 -19.96
C LYS A 141 -15.13 43.41 -20.93
N ILE A 142 -14.87 42.18 -21.40
CA ILE A 142 -13.87 41.88 -22.44
C ILE A 142 -14.24 42.56 -23.77
N GLU A 143 -15.49 42.43 -24.20
CA GLU A 143 -15.99 43.02 -25.45
C GLU A 143 -16.00 44.56 -25.42
N SER A 144 -16.09 45.16 -24.23
CA SER A 144 -16.17 46.62 -24.08
C SER A 144 -14.83 47.37 -24.16
N GLU A 145 -13.71 46.68 -24.40
CA GLU A 145 -12.32 47.20 -24.49
C GLU A 145 -11.85 48.15 -23.35
N ASN A 146 -12.65 48.36 -22.31
CA ASN A 146 -12.33 49.21 -21.14
C ASN A 146 -11.65 48.40 -20.03
N PHE A 147 -10.44 47.93 -20.30
CA PHE A 147 -9.57 47.38 -19.28
C PHE A 147 -8.70 48.49 -18.67
N SER A 148 -9.17 49.13 -17.59
CA SER A 148 -8.27 49.86 -16.70
C SER A 148 -7.60 48.89 -15.73
N PHE A 149 -6.39 48.46 -16.08
CA PHE A 149 -5.46 47.92 -15.07
C PHE A 149 -4.97 49.09 -14.22
N THR A 150 -5.57 49.27 -13.04
CA THR A 150 -4.93 50.02 -11.96
C THR A 150 -4.13 49.01 -11.14
N GLY A 151 -2.87 48.83 -11.53
CA GLY A 151 -1.84 48.20 -10.72
C GLY A 151 -1.24 49.21 -9.76
#